data_AF-A0A0Q9ZI03-F1
#
_entry.id   AF-A0A0Q9ZI03-F1
#
_cell.length_a   1.000
_cell.length_b   1.000
_cell.length_c   1.000
_cell.angle_alpha   90.00
_cell.angle_beta   90.00
_cell.angle_gamma   90.00
#
_symmetry.space_group_name_H-M   'P 1'
#
loop_
_entity.id
_entity.type
_entity.pdbx_description
1 polymer ?
#
loop_
_entity_poly.entity_id
_entity_poly.type
_entity_poly.pdbx_seq_one_letter_code
_entity_poly.pdbx_strand_id
1 'polypeptide(L)'
;MIAKGFPEDSKIMYVANIFKFKHLKTWNLELYVTSTSQNQILHTRLSNLPALAKRRVINPSDGQSRKGGYPFVLSNVSTANWQVGIDSESGGNTFVFDYIRPDESTVTVHIPQIEFARVLFFHNAYLARNCIDHGLLSREFWIQDMPDDSVLVNVLPISSLPLKTFDHEGQRRLLAWILIDENARSSYESIAKNFIEEVQETEDKKTWCFKFSPPRLDNLSLDTRGWMHKDTGNYYVHEIIGISNILSSLPKKVPFYSEKFKAGTRGGGTSNVAKPNGSVSSDTIDDQQEADIDTKPKTIEVPTTSFSFATPIETRKVVKKRVPGAQGAETEDYEELVELDLATDEATIDGTACQADFSGLDDDSDVLELYMQRFEAFKLLIKRLSERPKTDCTEKLHFLPAVGRSRLHRTMDGNRRSLLEVRVKTDTSQFVILEIDTTDNSKPISTLIIKINDLDYWDDHMDEFLSLVVKRSLRWPKASYLKKFDDVYTLNHPKSMLELTESSDDFIRWQKRLDTVLGLAE
;
A
#
# COMPACT_ATOMS: atom_id res chain seq x y z
N MET A 1 -10.96 6.98 -12.86
CA MET A 1 -10.29 6.46 -14.06
C MET A 1 -10.87 7.15 -15.29
N ILE A 2 -10.01 7.80 -16.08
CA ILE A 2 -10.35 8.29 -17.41
C ILE A 2 -9.68 7.34 -18.43
N ALA A 3 -10.47 6.62 -19.21
CA ALA A 3 -10.02 5.65 -20.20
C ALA A 3 -10.43 6.09 -21.61
N LYS A 4 -9.45 6.21 -22.50
CA LYS A 4 -9.67 6.52 -23.92
C LYS A 4 -10.45 5.38 -24.59
N GLY A 5 -11.36 5.72 -25.50
CA GLY A 5 -12.21 4.74 -26.19
C GLY A 5 -13.48 4.33 -25.44
N PHE A 6 -13.67 4.80 -24.20
CA PHE A 6 -14.93 4.66 -23.47
C PHE A 6 -15.74 5.97 -23.54
N PRO A 7 -17.05 5.94 -23.84
CA PRO A 7 -17.91 7.10 -23.68
C PRO A 7 -17.92 7.61 -22.23
N GLU A 8 -18.27 8.89 -22.05
CA GLU A 8 -18.54 9.47 -20.73
C GLU A 8 -19.64 8.69 -20.00
N ASP A 9 -19.50 8.55 -18.68
CA ASP A 9 -20.42 7.82 -17.79
C ASP A 9 -20.72 6.37 -18.22
N SER A 10 -19.72 5.69 -18.81
CA SER A 10 -19.85 4.29 -19.21
C SER A 10 -19.93 3.38 -17.98
N LYS A 11 -21.09 2.77 -17.74
CA LYS A 11 -21.29 1.82 -16.64
C LYS A 11 -20.92 0.40 -17.06
N ILE A 12 -19.96 -0.20 -16.35
CA ILE A 12 -19.60 -1.61 -16.53
C ILE A 12 -20.77 -2.46 -16.03
N MET A 13 -21.39 -3.23 -16.90
CA MET A 13 -22.48 -4.13 -16.51
C MET A 13 -21.94 -5.46 -16.01
N TYR A 14 -20.88 -5.96 -16.66
CA TYR A 14 -20.08 -7.08 -16.21
C TYR A 14 -18.74 -7.14 -16.97
N VAL A 15 -17.78 -7.85 -16.38
CA VAL A 15 -16.54 -8.28 -17.02
C VAL A 15 -16.79 -9.67 -17.60
N ALA A 16 -16.57 -9.83 -18.90
CA ALA A 16 -16.81 -11.07 -19.64
C ALA A 16 -15.52 -11.89 -19.74
N ASN A 17 -15.00 -12.10 -20.94
CA ASN A 17 -13.84 -12.97 -21.16
C ASN A 17 -12.51 -12.21 -21.17
N ILE A 18 -11.45 -12.95 -20.86
CA ILE A 18 -10.07 -12.57 -21.19
C ILE A 18 -9.76 -13.08 -22.59
N PHE A 19 -9.21 -12.23 -23.45
CA PHE A 19 -8.92 -12.61 -24.83
C PHE A 19 -7.66 -11.95 -25.37
N LYS A 20 -7.13 -12.52 -26.45
CA LYS A 20 -6.01 -11.97 -27.21
C LYS A 20 -6.18 -12.31 -28.67
N PHE A 21 -6.26 -11.29 -29.53
CA PHE A 21 -6.18 -11.49 -30.97
C PHE A 21 -4.76 -11.93 -31.35
N LYS A 22 -4.60 -12.79 -32.36
CA LYS A 22 -3.28 -13.29 -32.77
C LYS A 22 -2.31 -12.17 -33.20
N HIS A 23 -2.82 -11.07 -33.74
CA HIS A 23 -2.02 -9.91 -34.16
C HIS A 23 -1.66 -8.96 -33.00
N LEU A 24 -2.30 -9.10 -31.83
CA LEU A 24 -1.98 -8.30 -30.65
C LEU A 24 -0.95 -9.01 -29.78
N LYS A 25 -0.10 -8.23 -29.12
CA LYS A 25 0.87 -8.77 -28.13
C LYS A 25 0.24 -8.98 -26.76
N THR A 26 -0.83 -8.27 -26.44
CA THR A 26 -1.36 -8.12 -25.08
C THR A 26 -2.68 -8.85 -24.88
N TRP A 27 -2.94 -9.23 -23.63
CA TRP A 27 -4.24 -9.77 -23.21
C TRP A 27 -5.19 -8.65 -22.81
N ASN A 28 -6.45 -8.83 -23.15
CA ASN A 28 -7.51 -7.85 -22.99
C ASN A 28 -8.70 -8.46 -22.25
N LEU A 29 -9.50 -7.60 -21.64
CA LEU A 29 -10.75 -7.91 -20.95
C LEU A 29 -11.91 -7.38 -21.78
N GLU A 30 -12.89 -8.23 -22.09
CA GLU A 30 -14.17 -7.81 -22.65
C GLU A 30 -15.05 -7.21 -21.55
N LEU A 31 -15.57 -6.01 -21.79
CA LEU A 31 -16.46 -5.28 -20.90
C LEU A 31 -17.79 -5.03 -21.61
N TYR A 32 -18.88 -5.54 -21.05
CA TYR A 32 -20.21 -5.09 -21.48
C TYR A 32 -20.52 -3.78 -20.76
N VAL A 33 -20.67 -2.70 -21.50
CA VAL A 33 -20.90 -1.36 -20.95
C VAL A 33 -22.21 -0.77 -21.46
N THR A 34 -22.86 -0.01 -20.60
CA THR A 34 -24.02 0.82 -20.94
C THR A 34 -23.61 2.29 -20.81
N SER A 35 -23.75 3.07 -21.88
CA SER A 35 -23.70 4.53 -21.85
C SER A 35 -25.08 5.11 -22.18
N THR A 36 -25.23 6.45 -22.10
CA THR A 36 -26.47 7.24 -22.17
C THR A 36 -27.50 6.88 -23.25
N SER A 37 -27.19 6.05 -24.25
CA SER A 37 -28.21 5.50 -25.17
C SER A 37 -27.91 4.12 -25.78
N GLN A 38 -26.78 3.47 -25.48
CA GLN A 38 -26.37 2.25 -26.17
C GLN A 38 -25.62 1.29 -25.25
N ASN A 39 -25.93 0.00 -25.41
CA ASN A 39 -25.12 -1.07 -24.87
C ASN A 39 -24.11 -1.51 -25.91
N GLN A 40 -22.86 -1.68 -25.50
CA GLN A 40 -21.80 -2.11 -26.38
C GLN A 40 -20.78 -2.97 -25.62
N ILE A 41 -20.09 -3.83 -26.36
CA ILE A 41 -18.93 -4.56 -25.84
C ILE A 41 -17.71 -3.74 -26.21
N LEU A 42 -17.01 -3.24 -25.19
CA LEU A 42 -15.69 -2.63 -25.33
C LEU A 42 -14.65 -3.57 -24.74
N HIS A 43 -13.38 -3.23 -24.92
CA HIS A 43 -12.30 -3.93 -24.26
C HIS A 43 -11.25 -2.97 -23.73
N THR A 44 -10.47 -3.47 -22.78
CA THR A 44 -9.35 -2.78 -22.15
C THR A 44 -8.28 -3.80 -21.80
N ARG A 45 -7.05 -3.37 -21.51
CA ARG A 45 -5.97 -4.31 -21.19
C ARG A 45 -6.24 -5.08 -19.89
N LEU A 46 -5.74 -6.31 -19.82
CA LEU A 46 -5.79 -7.12 -18.59
C LEU A 46 -5.07 -6.43 -17.42
N SER A 47 -4.03 -5.65 -17.70
CA SER A 47 -3.33 -4.80 -16.72
C SER A 47 -4.27 -3.83 -16.00
N ASN A 48 -5.38 -3.41 -16.62
CA ASN A 48 -6.32 -2.45 -16.05
C ASN A 48 -7.31 -3.08 -15.06
N LEU A 49 -7.28 -4.40 -14.86
CA LEU A 49 -8.18 -5.12 -13.95
C LEU A 49 -8.29 -4.53 -12.52
N PRO A 50 -7.22 -3.99 -11.88
CA PRO A 50 -7.33 -3.34 -10.57
C PRO A 50 -8.37 -2.23 -10.52
N ALA A 51 -8.60 -1.56 -11.66
CA ALA A 51 -9.49 -0.42 -11.79
C ALA A 51 -10.92 -0.77 -12.19
N LEU A 52 -11.22 -2.04 -12.48
CA LEU A 52 -12.49 -2.48 -13.03
C LEU A 52 -13.30 -3.23 -11.97
N ALA A 53 -14.61 -3.01 -11.92
CA ALA A 53 -15.53 -3.79 -11.10
C ALA A 53 -16.93 -3.72 -11.71
N LYS A 54 -17.78 -4.69 -11.40
CA LYS A 54 -19.16 -4.70 -11.89
C LYS A 54 -19.89 -3.45 -11.35
N ARG A 55 -20.68 -2.80 -12.20
CA ARG A 55 -21.43 -1.55 -11.95
C ARG A 55 -20.58 -0.30 -11.68
N ARG A 56 -19.25 -0.37 -11.81
CA ARG A 56 -18.38 0.81 -11.75
C ARG A 56 -18.57 1.68 -13.00
N VAL A 57 -18.44 2.99 -12.83
CA VAL A 57 -18.55 3.99 -13.90
C VAL A 57 -17.14 4.42 -14.34
N ILE A 58 -16.87 4.23 -15.64
CA ILE A 58 -15.69 4.70 -16.36
C ILE A 58 -16.00 6.10 -16.91
N ASN A 59 -15.01 7.00 -16.90
CA ASN A 59 -15.16 8.39 -17.33
C ASN A 59 -16.32 9.11 -16.63
N PRO A 60 -16.41 9.09 -15.28
CA PRO A 60 -17.53 9.70 -14.58
C PRO A 60 -17.50 11.23 -14.72
N SER A 61 -18.60 11.82 -15.18
CA SER A 61 -18.74 13.27 -15.37
C SER A 61 -18.66 14.06 -14.05
N ASP A 62 -19.05 13.43 -12.94
CA ASP A 62 -19.02 13.97 -11.57
C ASP A 62 -17.77 13.53 -10.77
N GLY A 63 -16.82 12.84 -11.42
CA GLY A 63 -15.63 12.29 -10.76
C GLY A 63 -15.87 11.04 -9.89
N GLN A 64 -17.12 10.58 -9.73
CA GLN A 64 -17.45 9.45 -8.85
C GLN A 64 -17.61 8.13 -9.62
N SER A 65 -16.66 7.21 -9.48
CA SER A 65 -16.77 5.90 -10.16
C SER A 65 -17.72 4.89 -9.47
N ARG A 66 -18.00 5.03 -8.17
CA ARG A 66 -18.78 4.05 -7.38
C ARG A 66 -20.25 4.46 -7.21
N LYS A 67 -21.07 4.25 -8.25
CA LYS A 67 -22.50 4.67 -8.27
C LYS A 67 -23.54 3.56 -8.07
N GLY A 68 -23.14 2.30 -7.85
CA GLY A 68 -24.08 1.16 -7.83
C GLY A 68 -23.94 0.21 -6.64
N GLY A 69 -25.04 -0.49 -6.34
CA GLY A 69 -25.12 -1.59 -5.37
C GLY A 69 -25.48 -1.16 -3.94
N TYR A 70 -26.27 -1.98 -3.26
CA TYR A 70 -26.57 -1.87 -1.83
C TYR A 70 -25.34 -2.30 -1.01
N PRO A 71 -24.90 -1.53 0.00
CA PRO A 71 -23.80 -1.92 0.85
C PRO A 71 -24.20 -3.09 1.76
N PHE A 72 -23.40 -4.15 1.80
CA PHE A 72 -23.62 -5.28 2.67
C PHE A 72 -22.28 -5.84 3.18
N VAL A 73 -22.16 -5.98 4.49
CA VAL A 73 -20.98 -6.53 5.15
C VAL A 73 -21.21 -8.02 5.40
N LEU A 74 -20.29 -8.85 4.91
CA LEU A 74 -20.28 -10.29 5.14
C LEU A 74 -19.15 -10.62 6.12
N SER A 75 -19.48 -10.81 7.39
CA SER A 75 -18.49 -11.12 8.45
C SER A 75 -18.37 -12.61 8.72
N ASN A 76 -17.23 -13.07 9.23
CA ASN A 76 -16.95 -14.48 9.54
C ASN A 76 -17.09 -15.42 8.33
N VAL A 77 -16.70 -14.94 7.15
CA VAL A 77 -16.76 -15.70 5.90
C VAL A 77 -15.58 -16.67 5.83
N SER A 78 -15.84 -17.91 5.41
CA SER A 78 -14.82 -18.92 5.10
C SER A 78 -14.91 -19.32 3.63
N THR A 79 -13.77 -19.45 2.97
CA THR A 79 -13.69 -19.90 1.57
C THR A 79 -13.68 -21.42 1.42
N ALA A 80 -13.63 -22.18 2.52
CA ALA A 80 -13.40 -23.63 2.50
C ALA A 80 -14.47 -24.43 1.73
N ASN A 81 -15.73 -23.96 1.74
CA ASN A 81 -16.88 -24.69 1.18
C ASN A 81 -17.54 -23.98 -0.01
N TRP A 82 -16.88 -22.98 -0.59
CA TRP A 82 -17.42 -22.24 -1.73
C TRP A 82 -17.59 -23.16 -2.94
N GLN A 83 -18.77 -23.14 -3.52
CA GLN A 83 -19.09 -23.85 -4.75
C GLN A 83 -18.83 -22.95 -5.95
N VAL A 84 -18.61 -23.55 -7.12
CA VAL A 84 -18.50 -22.80 -8.39
C VAL A 84 -19.85 -22.80 -9.09
N GLY A 85 -20.33 -21.61 -9.43
CA GLY A 85 -21.51 -21.38 -10.27
C GLY A 85 -21.18 -20.52 -11.48
N ILE A 86 -22.21 -20.12 -12.21
CA ILE A 86 -22.11 -19.24 -13.39
C ILE A 86 -22.93 -17.98 -13.14
N ASP A 87 -22.34 -16.80 -13.36
CA ASP A 87 -23.06 -15.53 -13.38
C ASP A 87 -23.96 -15.49 -14.62
N SER A 88 -25.26 -15.34 -14.41
CA SER A 88 -26.25 -15.38 -15.49
C SER A 88 -26.19 -14.18 -16.45
N GLU A 89 -25.60 -13.05 -16.03
CA GLU A 89 -25.44 -11.88 -16.88
C GLU A 89 -24.18 -11.99 -17.75
N SER A 90 -23.06 -12.44 -17.18
CA SER A 90 -21.77 -12.46 -17.88
C SER A 90 -21.39 -13.80 -18.48
N GLY A 91 -22.00 -14.90 -18.02
CA GLY A 91 -21.52 -16.27 -18.29
C GLY A 91 -20.21 -16.61 -17.57
N GLY A 92 -19.69 -15.72 -16.73
CA GLY A 92 -18.44 -15.88 -16.00
C GLY A 92 -18.58 -16.76 -14.77
N ASN A 93 -17.46 -17.32 -14.30
CA ASN A 93 -17.46 -18.13 -13.07
C ASN A 93 -17.74 -17.26 -11.83
N THR A 94 -18.56 -17.79 -10.92
CA THR A 94 -18.86 -17.17 -9.61
C THR A 94 -18.62 -18.17 -8.48
N PHE A 95 -18.25 -17.68 -7.30
CA PHE A 95 -18.30 -18.45 -6.06
C PHE A 95 -19.68 -18.32 -5.43
N VAL A 96 -20.21 -19.45 -4.96
CA VAL A 96 -21.53 -19.56 -4.36
C VAL A 96 -21.41 -20.20 -2.98
N PHE A 97 -21.99 -19.55 -1.97
CA PHE A 97 -22.02 -20.06 -0.60
C PHE A 97 -23.19 -19.49 0.18
N ASP A 98 -23.58 -20.18 1.24
CA ASP A 98 -24.60 -19.71 2.16
C ASP A 98 -23.97 -18.88 3.28
N TYR A 99 -24.48 -17.67 3.47
CA TYR A 99 -24.10 -16.76 4.53
C TYR A 99 -25.18 -16.70 5.60
N ILE A 100 -24.81 -17.00 6.84
CA ILE A 100 -25.69 -16.90 8.01
C ILE A 100 -25.57 -15.48 8.55
N ARG A 101 -26.69 -14.75 8.52
CA ARG A 101 -26.79 -13.39 9.04
C ARG A 101 -26.84 -13.36 10.56
N PRO A 102 -26.61 -12.20 11.20
CA PRO A 102 -26.73 -12.06 12.65
C PRO A 102 -28.12 -12.39 13.23
N ASP A 103 -29.17 -12.31 12.40
CA ASP A 103 -30.54 -12.70 12.76
C ASP A 103 -30.83 -14.20 12.50
N GLU A 104 -29.78 -15.00 12.28
CA GLU A 104 -29.81 -16.44 11.97
C GLU A 104 -30.47 -16.79 10.63
N SER A 105 -30.87 -15.79 9.82
CA SER A 105 -31.37 -16.04 8.47
C SER A 105 -30.22 -16.36 7.50
N THR A 106 -30.46 -17.26 6.56
CA THR A 106 -29.48 -17.64 5.55
C THR A 106 -29.72 -16.88 4.25
N VAL A 107 -28.66 -16.35 3.63
CA VAL A 107 -28.68 -15.80 2.28
C VAL A 107 -27.61 -16.47 1.43
N THR A 108 -27.99 -16.97 0.25
CA THR A 108 -27.02 -17.48 -0.72
C THR A 108 -26.34 -16.30 -1.42
N VAL A 109 -25.02 -16.24 -1.30
CA VAL A 109 -24.16 -15.19 -1.84
C VAL A 109 -23.47 -15.67 -3.11
N HIS A 110 -23.39 -14.79 -4.11
CA HIS A 110 -22.70 -14.99 -5.38
C HIS A 110 -21.61 -13.94 -5.54
N ILE A 111 -20.35 -14.35 -5.67
CA ILE A 111 -19.20 -13.46 -5.89
C ILE A 111 -18.50 -13.83 -7.19
N PRO A 112 -18.46 -12.95 -8.22
CA PRO A 112 -17.69 -13.22 -9.43
C PRO A 112 -16.24 -13.57 -9.09
N GLN A 113 -15.70 -14.67 -9.64
CA GLN A 113 -14.35 -15.11 -9.29
C GLN A 113 -13.31 -14.04 -9.62
N ILE A 114 -13.45 -13.37 -10.76
CA ILE A 114 -12.55 -12.29 -11.16
C ILE A 114 -12.56 -11.10 -10.18
N GLU A 115 -13.70 -10.84 -9.54
CA GLU A 115 -13.82 -9.79 -8.52
C GLU A 115 -13.13 -10.20 -7.23
N PHE A 116 -13.27 -11.47 -6.81
CA PHE A 116 -12.55 -11.96 -5.64
C PHE A 116 -11.03 -11.98 -5.87
N ALA A 117 -10.57 -12.42 -7.05
CA ALA A 117 -9.16 -12.35 -7.42
C ALA A 117 -8.65 -10.90 -7.51
N ARG A 118 -9.48 -9.96 -7.98
CA ARG A 118 -9.12 -8.53 -8.02
C ARG A 118 -8.77 -7.99 -6.64
N VAL A 119 -9.58 -8.33 -5.63
CA VAL A 119 -9.40 -7.85 -4.26
C VAL A 119 -8.34 -8.64 -3.48
N LEU A 120 -8.00 -9.86 -3.91
CA LEU A 120 -6.91 -10.62 -3.30
C LEU A 120 -5.54 -10.29 -3.88
N PHE A 121 -5.45 -10.06 -5.19
CA PHE A 121 -4.17 -10.06 -5.90
C PHE A 121 -3.97 -8.87 -6.83
N PHE A 122 -5.01 -8.41 -7.53
CA PHE A 122 -4.84 -7.43 -8.60
C PHE A 122 -4.94 -6.00 -8.09
N HIS A 123 -3.97 -5.59 -7.27
CA HIS A 123 -3.87 -4.22 -6.76
C HIS A 123 -2.89 -3.33 -7.52
N ASN A 124 -2.11 -3.93 -8.43
CA ASN A 124 -1.17 -3.25 -9.32
C ASN A 124 -1.22 -3.92 -10.70
N ALA A 125 -0.73 -3.20 -11.73
CA ALA A 125 -0.79 -3.69 -13.11
C ALA A 125 0.08 -4.93 -13.33
N TYR A 126 1.18 -5.04 -12.57
CA TYR A 126 2.11 -6.17 -12.64
C TYR A 126 1.42 -7.50 -12.31
N LEU A 127 0.75 -7.63 -11.16
CA LEU A 127 0.05 -8.86 -10.77
C LEU A 127 -1.14 -9.15 -11.69
N ALA A 128 -1.84 -8.11 -12.15
CA ALA A 128 -2.97 -8.28 -13.06
C ALA A 128 -2.55 -8.84 -14.43
N ARG A 129 -1.58 -8.20 -15.11
CA ARG A 129 -1.18 -8.59 -16.47
C ARG A 129 -0.52 -9.97 -16.52
N ASN A 130 0.17 -10.31 -15.44
CA ASN A 130 1.02 -11.49 -15.37
C ASN A 130 0.34 -12.72 -14.74
N CYS A 131 -0.92 -12.62 -14.31
CA CYS A 131 -1.61 -13.71 -13.62
C CYS A 131 -1.76 -14.99 -14.46
N ILE A 132 -1.60 -14.89 -15.78
CA ILE A 132 -1.66 -15.99 -16.75
C ILE A 132 -0.28 -16.48 -17.22
N ASP A 133 0.82 -15.89 -16.74
CA ASP A 133 2.19 -16.34 -17.01
C ASP A 133 2.61 -17.38 -15.96
N HIS A 134 2.57 -18.65 -16.38
CA HIS A 134 2.91 -19.77 -15.51
C HIS A 134 4.38 -19.73 -15.06
N GLY A 135 4.59 -19.69 -13.74
CA GLY A 135 5.91 -19.70 -13.13
C GLY A 135 6.63 -18.35 -13.13
N LEU A 136 5.95 -17.25 -13.50
CA LEU A 136 6.56 -15.90 -13.51
C LEU A 136 7.21 -15.57 -12.16
N LEU A 137 6.47 -15.71 -11.06
CA LEU A 137 6.94 -15.25 -9.77
C LEU A 137 8.20 -16.03 -9.32
N SER A 138 8.32 -17.31 -9.66
CA SER A 138 9.55 -18.09 -9.41
C SER A 138 10.72 -17.68 -10.31
N ARG A 139 10.42 -17.12 -11.48
CA ARG A 139 11.42 -16.60 -12.43
C ARG A 139 11.94 -15.22 -12.01
N GLU A 140 11.11 -14.39 -11.39
CA GLU A 140 11.47 -13.02 -11.01
C GLU A 140 11.91 -12.83 -9.55
N PHE A 141 11.59 -13.79 -8.66
CA PHE A 141 11.92 -13.71 -7.25
C PHE A 141 12.62 -14.97 -6.74
N TRP A 142 13.64 -14.79 -5.93
CA TRP A 142 14.31 -15.86 -5.21
C TRP A 142 14.15 -15.68 -3.69
N ILE A 143 13.51 -16.66 -3.05
CA ILE A 143 13.20 -16.66 -1.63
C ILE A 143 14.31 -17.37 -0.86
N GLN A 144 14.78 -16.76 0.22
CA GLN A 144 15.86 -17.28 1.06
C GLN A 144 15.47 -17.19 2.54
N ASP A 145 15.45 -18.32 3.23
CA ASP A 145 15.23 -18.36 4.68
C ASP A 145 16.40 -17.71 5.43
N MET A 146 16.06 -16.96 6.48
CA MET A 146 17.01 -16.26 7.33
C MET A 146 16.74 -16.61 8.81
N PRO A 147 17.72 -16.40 9.71
CA PRO A 147 17.49 -16.52 11.15
C PRO A 147 16.42 -15.54 11.67
N ASP A 148 16.00 -15.74 12.92
CA ASP A 148 15.11 -14.84 13.66
C ASP A 148 13.72 -14.64 13.05
N ASP A 149 13.11 -15.72 12.56
CA ASP A 149 11.77 -15.72 11.96
C ASP A 149 11.66 -14.68 10.82
N SER A 150 12.61 -14.79 9.89
CA SER A 150 12.77 -13.87 8.77
C SER A 150 13.00 -14.59 7.45
N VAL A 151 12.50 -14.02 6.36
CA VAL A 151 12.70 -14.52 4.99
C VAL A 151 13.10 -13.37 4.08
N LEU A 152 14.22 -13.52 3.37
CA LEU A 152 14.71 -12.55 2.40
C LEU A 152 14.11 -12.83 1.02
N VAL A 153 13.45 -11.82 0.45
CA VAL A 153 12.99 -11.84 -0.95
C VAL A 153 14.02 -11.13 -1.82
N ASN A 154 14.68 -11.88 -2.71
CA ASN A 154 15.59 -11.34 -3.71
C ASN A 154 14.82 -11.08 -5.01
N VAL A 155 14.67 -9.80 -5.36
CA VAL A 155 14.10 -9.34 -6.63
C VAL A 155 15.17 -9.43 -7.71
N LEU A 156 14.98 -10.33 -8.66
CA LEU A 156 15.99 -10.64 -9.68
C LEU A 156 16.06 -9.51 -10.74
N PRO A 157 17.20 -9.32 -11.42
CA PRO A 157 17.39 -8.24 -12.39
C PRO A 157 16.37 -8.22 -13.53
N ILE A 158 15.86 -9.41 -13.88
CA ILE A 158 14.85 -9.61 -14.92
C ILE A 158 13.42 -9.27 -14.49
N SER A 159 13.21 -8.90 -13.22
CA SER A 159 11.86 -8.57 -12.76
C SER A 159 11.29 -7.35 -13.47
N SER A 160 10.05 -7.50 -13.97
CA SER A 160 9.27 -6.44 -14.61
C SER A 160 8.42 -5.63 -13.61
N LEU A 161 8.52 -5.93 -12.30
CA LEU A 161 7.85 -5.19 -11.24
C LEU A 161 8.53 -3.82 -11.02
N PRO A 162 7.79 -2.69 -11.08
CA PRO A 162 8.37 -1.38 -10.86
C PRO A 162 9.03 -1.24 -9.47
N LEU A 163 10.26 -0.71 -9.44
CA LEU A 163 11.00 -0.55 -8.17
C LEU A 163 10.29 0.36 -7.16
N LYS A 164 9.46 1.30 -7.63
CA LYS A 164 8.65 2.19 -6.79
C LYS A 164 7.59 1.42 -6.00
N THR A 165 7.13 0.26 -6.45
CA THR A 165 6.17 -0.57 -5.71
C THR A 165 6.73 -0.94 -4.33
N PHE A 166 8.04 -1.14 -4.23
CA PHE A 166 8.74 -1.41 -2.97
C PHE A 166 8.89 -0.18 -2.07
N ASP A 167 8.42 1.02 -2.44
CA ASP A 167 8.33 2.18 -1.55
C ASP A 167 7.04 2.14 -0.71
N HIS A 168 6.08 1.28 -1.05
CA HIS A 168 4.80 1.15 -0.35
C HIS A 168 4.77 -0.11 0.52
N GLU A 169 4.57 0.06 1.83
CA GLU A 169 4.58 -1.06 2.78
C GLU A 169 3.47 -2.08 2.52
N GLY A 170 2.27 -1.63 2.16
CA GLY A 170 1.18 -2.56 1.86
C GLY A 170 1.42 -3.39 0.62
N GLN A 171 2.01 -2.80 -0.43
CA GLN A 171 2.39 -3.54 -1.62
C GLN A 171 3.47 -4.58 -1.31
N ARG A 172 4.42 -4.25 -0.42
CA ARG A 172 5.42 -5.22 0.07
C ARG A 172 4.77 -6.34 0.88
N ARG A 173 3.81 -6.06 1.76
CA ARG A 173 3.10 -7.08 2.54
C ARG A 173 2.25 -8.00 1.67
N LEU A 174 1.49 -7.44 0.73
CA LEU A 174 0.74 -8.19 -0.27
C LEU A 174 1.68 -9.09 -1.09
N LEU A 175 2.78 -8.54 -1.60
CA LEU A 175 3.76 -9.31 -2.37
C LEU A 175 4.41 -10.41 -1.52
N ALA A 176 4.78 -10.12 -0.27
CA ALA A 176 5.31 -11.12 0.66
C ALA A 176 4.32 -12.26 0.87
N TRP A 177 3.04 -11.94 1.08
CA TRP A 177 1.97 -12.92 1.21
C TRP A 177 1.87 -13.82 -0.02
N ILE A 178 1.76 -13.24 -1.21
CA ILE A 178 1.67 -14.01 -2.47
C ILE A 178 2.93 -14.86 -2.70
N LEU A 179 4.12 -14.39 -2.32
CA LEU A 179 5.37 -15.10 -2.58
C LEU A 179 5.69 -16.23 -1.60
N ILE A 180 5.32 -16.08 -0.31
CA ILE A 180 5.82 -16.92 0.79
C ILE A 180 4.71 -17.81 1.37
N ASP A 181 3.48 -17.32 1.47
CA ASP A 181 2.36 -18.11 1.98
C ASP A 181 1.94 -19.14 0.91
N GLU A 182 2.14 -20.43 1.18
CA GLU A 182 1.89 -21.50 0.20
C GLU A 182 0.44 -21.53 -0.29
N ASN A 183 -0.51 -21.19 0.59
CA ASN A 183 -1.94 -21.19 0.29
C ASN A 183 -2.31 -20.00 -0.62
N ALA A 184 -1.78 -18.81 -0.33
CA ALA A 184 -1.92 -17.64 -1.20
C ALA A 184 -1.22 -17.84 -2.55
N ARG A 185 0.01 -18.36 -2.52
CA ARG A 185 0.83 -18.63 -3.71
C ARG A 185 0.14 -19.60 -4.66
N SER A 186 -0.30 -20.74 -4.13
CA SER A 186 -1.00 -21.77 -4.91
C SER A 186 -2.30 -21.22 -5.52
N SER A 187 -3.00 -20.35 -4.80
CA SER A 187 -4.20 -19.70 -5.32
C SER A 187 -3.89 -18.77 -6.49
N TYR A 188 -2.89 -17.88 -6.36
CA TYR A 188 -2.50 -17.00 -7.46
C TYR A 188 -2.00 -17.79 -8.69
N GLU A 189 -1.14 -18.80 -8.50
CA GLU A 189 -0.63 -19.62 -9.60
C GLU A 189 -1.68 -20.53 -10.25
N SER A 190 -2.78 -20.82 -9.53
CA SER A 190 -3.90 -21.56 -10.10
C SER A 190 -4.55 -20.81 -11.28
N ILE A 191 -4.43 -19.48 -11.35
CA ILE A 191 -4.94 -18.66 -12.46
C ILE A 191 -4.27 -19.09 -13.77
N ALA A 192 -2.93 -19.07 -13.82
CA ALA A 192 -2.17 -19.49 -14.99
C ALA A 192 -2.37 -20.97 -15.33
N LYS A 193 -2.52 -21.83 -14.32
CA LYS A 193 -2.83 -23.25 -14.52
C LYS A 193 -4.17 -23.46 -15.21
N ASN A 194 -5.26 -22.88 -14.68
CA ASN A 194 -6.59 -22.98 -15.29
C ASN A 194 -6.61 -22.33 -16.69
N PHE A 195 -5.88 -21.22 -16.87
CA PHE A 195 -5.73 -20.59 -18.18
C PHE A 195 -5.13 -21.54 -19.22
N ILE A 196 -4.02 -22.21 -18.91
CA ILE A 196 -3.37 -23.16 -19.84
C ILE A 196 -4.29 -24.33 -20.19
N GLU A 197 -5.05 -24.83 -19.21
CA GLU A 197 -5.93 -25.99 -19.38
C GLU A 197 -7.21 -25.66 -20.17
N GLU A 198 -7.73 -24.44 -20.07
CA GLU A 198 -9.09 -24.09 -20.52
C GLU A 198 -9.15 -23.04 -21.64
N VAL A 199 -8.02 -22.44 -22.04
CA VAL A 199 -8.00 -21.43 -23.11
C VAL A 199 -8.50 -22.02 -24.43
N GLN A 200 -9.47 -21.35 -25.04
CA GLN A 200 -10.02 -21.71 -26.34
C GLN A 200 -9.31 -20.90 -27.42
N GLU A 201 -8.86 -21.56 -28.48
CA GLU A 201 -8.19 -20.94 -29.62
C GLU A 201 -9.03 -21.09 -30.89
N THR A 202 -9.34 -19.96 -31.53
CA THR A 202 -9.90 -19.90 -32.88
C THR A 202 -8.84 -19.46 -33.88
N GLU A 203 -9.21 -19.33 -35.15
CA GLU A 203 -8.30 -18.86 -36.19
C GLU A 203 -7.75 -17.46 -35.89
N ASP A 204 -8.57 -16.57 -35.30
CA ASP A 204 -8.24 -15.16 -35.10
C ASP A 204 -7.88 -14.78 -33.65
N LYS A 205 -8.40 -15.52 -32.66
CA LYS A 205 -8.28 -15.13 -31.24
C LYS A 205 -8.15 -16.31 -30.28
N LYS A 206 -7.51 -16.03 -29.14
CA LYS A 206 -7.61 -16.83 -27.92
C LYS A 206 -8.62 -16.21 -26.98
N THR A 207 -9.43 -17.01 -26.31
CA THR A 207 -10.44 -16.56 -25.36
C THR A 207 -10.49 -17.51 -24.17
N TRP A 208 -10.65 -16.95 -22.97
CA TRP A 208 -10.71 -17.69 -21.73
C TRP A 208 -11.68 -17.02 -20.75
N CYS A 209 -12.52 -17.84 -20.12
CA CYS A 209 -13.36 -17.39 -19.02
C CYS A 209 -12.56 -17.51 -17.72
N PHE A 210 -12.34 -16.39 -17.04
CA PHE A 210 -11.47 -16.35 -15.86
C PHE A 210 -11.90 -17.38 -14.80
N LYS A 211 -10.93 -18.14 -14.31
CA LYS A 211 -11.13 -19.14 -13.27
C LYS A 211 -9.89 -19.25 -12.39
N PHE A 212 -10.10 -19.40 -11.09
CA PHE A 212 -9.03 -19.71 -10.15
C PHE A 212 -9.56 -20.46 -8.94
N SER A 213 -8.65 -21.11 -8.21
CA SER A 213 -8.93 -21.70 -6.91
C SER A 213 -8.62 -20.68 -5.82
N PRO A 214 -9.59 -20.24 -5.00
CA PRO A 214 -9.34 -19.25 -3.96
C PRO A 214 -8.44 -19.84 -2.86
N PRO A 215 -7.68 -19.01 -2.14
CA PRO A 215 -6.92 -19.49 -0.98
C PRO A 215 -7.90 -19.87 0.13
N ARG A 216 -7.54 -20.85 0.95
CA ARG A 216 -8.30 -21.21 2.17
C ARG A 216 -8.16 -20.09 3.19
N LEU A 217 -9.23 -19.36 3.42
CA LEU A 217 -9.28 -18.23 4.32
C LEU A 217 -10.50 -18.41 5.21
N ASP A 218 -10.32 -18.14 6.50
CA ASP A 218 -11.35 -18.24 7.52
C ASP A 218 -11.50 -16.91 8.24
N ASN A 219 -12.68 -16.67 8.81
CA ASN A 219 -13.01 -15.48 9.58
C ASN A 219 -12.86 -14.15 8.80
N LEU A 220 -13.00 -14.18 7.47
CA LEU A 220 -12.92 -12.96 6.67
C LEU A 220 -14.10 -12.03 6.96
N SER A 221 -13.85 -10.72 6.84
CA SER A 221 -14.92 -9.74 6.66
C SER A 221 -14.79 -9.12 5.27
N LEU A 222 -15.90 -9.11 4.53
CA LEU A 222 -16.00 -8.53 3.19
C LEU A 222 -16.97 -7.35 3.22
N ASP A 223 -16.46 -6.17 2.92
CA ASP A 223 -17.30 -5.00 2.66
C ASP A 223 -17.68 -5.02 1.18
N THR A 224 -18.97 -5.19 0.91
CA THR A 224 -19.44 -5.40 -0.47
C THR A 224 -20.50 -4.38 -0.87
N ARG A 225 -20.63 -4.19 -2.18
CA ARG A 225 -21.79 -3.60 -2.83
C ARG A 225 -22.38 -4.60 -3.79
N GLY A 226 -23.70 -4.79 -3.74
CA GLY A 226 -24.36 -5.81 -4.55
C GLY A 226 -25.83 -5.54 -4.73
N TRP A 227 -26.58 -6.56 -5.12
CA TRP A 227 -28.03 -6.49 -5.20
C TRP A 227 -28.67 -7.77 -4.66
N MET A 228 -29.82 -7.60 -4.02
CA MET A 228 -30.64 -8.72 -3.55
C MET A 228 -31.66 -9.06 -4.63
N HIS A 229 -31.62 -10.28 -5.15
CA HIS A 229 -32.57 -10.74 -6.16
C HIS A 229 -33.94 -10.97 -5.51
N LYS A 230 -34.98 -10.33 -6.04
CA LYS A 230 -36.30 -10.29 -5.40
C LYS A 230 -36.96 -11.66 -5.29
N ASP A 231 -36.82 -12.51 -6.31
CA ASP A 231 -37.55 -13.78 -6.36
C ASP A 231 -36.84 -14.92 -5.61
N THR A 232 -35.50 -14.95 -5.64
CA THR A 232 -34.70 -16.01 -5.01
C THR A 232 -34.21 -15.63 -3.62
N GLY A 233 -34.17 -14.33 -3.30
CA GLY A 233 -33.54 -13.83 -2.08
C GLY A 233 -32.01 -13.91 -2.10
N ASN A 234 -31.39 -14.29 -3.23
CA ASN A 234 -29.93 -14.40 -3.36
C ASN A 234 -29.28 -13.02 -3.38
N TYR A 235 -28.10 -12.91 -2.78
CA TYR A 235 -27.28 -11.72 -2.84
C TYR A 235 -26.17 -11.87 -3.87
N TYR A 236 -26.11 -10.97 -4.83
CA TYR A 236 -25.09 -10.97 -5.89
C TYR A 236 -24.17 -9.77 -5.70
N VAL A 237 -22.89 -10.05 -5.48
CA VAL A 237 -21.86 -9.04 -5.29
C VAL A 237 -21.51 -8.40 -6.64
N HIS A 238 -21.49 -7.07 -6.66
CA HIS A 238 -20.99 -6.29 -7.79
C HIS A 238 -19.53 -5.89 -7.58
N GLU A 239 -19.20 -5.42 -6.38
CA GLU A 239 -17.88 -4.94 -6.02
C GLU A 239 -17.61 -5.25 -4.56
N ILE A 240 -16.43 -5.77 -4.26
CA ILE A 240 -15.85 -5.84 -2.92
C ILE A 240 -14.99 -4.58 -2.76
N ILE A 241 -15.34 -3.75 -1.79
CA ILE A 241 -14.66 -2.49 -1.48
C ILE A 241 -13.62 -2.64 -0.37
N GLY A 242 -13.73 -3.71 0.43
CA GLY A 242 -12.80 -4.02 1.50
C GLY A 242 -12.75 -5.51 1.81
N ILE A 243 -11.56 -6.01 2.11
CA ILE A 243 -11.33 -7.33 2.70
C ILE A 243 -10.47 -7.18 3.94
N SER A 244 -10.88 -7.81 5.04
CA SER A 244 -10.15 -7.74 6.29
C SER A 244 -10.09 -9.07 7.00
N ASN A 245 -9.19 -9.11 8.01
CA ASN A 245 -8.90 -10.28 8.82
C ASN A 245 -8.25 -11.43 8.04
N ILE A 246 -7.40 -11.09 7.05
CA ILE A 246 -6.62 -12.11 6.32
C ILE A 246 -5.54 -12.65 7.26
N LEU A 247 -5.72 -13.90 7.67
CA LEU A 247 -4.68 -14.66 8.37
C LEU A 247 -3.62 -15.09 7.36
N SER A 248 -2.36 -14.88 7.71
CA SER A 248 -1.22 -15.33 6.90
C SER A 248 -0.25 -16.13 7.75
N SER A 249 0.40 -17.12 7.15
CA SER A 249 1.46 -17.90 7.80
C SER A 249 2.84 -17.31 7.47
N LEU A 250 2.96 -15.99 7.53
CA LEU A 250 4.19 -15.28 7.18
C LEU A 250 5.15 -15.20 8.37
N PRO A 251 6.48 -15.19 8.11
CA PRO A 251 7.47 -14.89 9.14
C PRO A 251 7.32 -13.43 9.61
N LYS A 252 7.76 -13.13 10.84
CA LYS A 252 7.69 -11.76 11.40
C LYS A 252 8.34 -10.70 10.52
N LYS A 253 9.41 -11.03 9.81
CA LYS A 253 10.24 -10.06 9.05
C LYS A 253 10.50 -10.51 7.62
N VAL A 254 10.11 -9.70 6.64
CA VAL A 254 10.37 -9.94 5.21
C VAL A 254 11.13 -8.77 4.59
N PRO A 255 12.48 -8.78 4.62
CA PRO A 255 13.29 -7.85 3.84
C PRO A 255 13.22 -8.15 2.33
N PHE A 256 13.22 -7.10 1.52
CA PHE A 256 13.29 -7.14 0.06
C PHE A 256 14.63 -6.60 -0.42
N TYR A 257 15.35 -7.38 -1.21
CA TYR A 257 16.61 -6.99 -1.82
C TYR A 257 16.47 -6.87 -3.34
N SER A 258 17.08 -5.85 -3.92
CA SER A 258 17.34 -5.76 -5.36
C SER A 258 18.70 -5.12 -5.58
N GLU A 259 19.44 -5.57 -6.59
CA GLU A 259 20.66 -4.90 -7.04
C GLU A 259 20.40 -3.46 -7.53
N LYS A 260 19.17 -3.20 -7.99
CA LYS A 260 18.73 -1.88 -8.46
C LYS A 260 18.38 -0.94 -7.30
N PHE A 261 18.27 -1.42 -6.06
CA PHE A 261 18.03 -0.54 -4.90
C PHE A 261 19.29 0.27 -4.59
N LYS A 262 19.19 1.60 -4.76
CA LYS A 262 20.26 2.54 -4.45
C LYS A 262 20.11 3.02 -3.00
N ALA A 263 21.19 2.96 -2.23
CA ALA A 263 21.28 3.69 -0.97
C ALA A 263 21.29 5.18 -1.31
N GLY A 264 20.23 5.91 -0.94
CA GLY A 264 20.14 7.34 -1.22
C GLY A 264 21.35 8.09 -0.64
N THR A 265 22.12 8.73 -1.53
CA THR A 265 23.13 9.69 -1.14
C THR A 265 22.44 10.92 -0.54
N ARG A 266 22.94 11.38 0.61
CA ARG A 266 22.43 12.55 1.33
C ARG A 266 22.33 13.74 0.38
N GLY A 267 21.13 14.26 0.16
CA GLY A 267 20.91 15.51 -0.56
C GLY A 267 21.43 16.69 0.25
N GLY A 268 22.70 17.05 0.04
CA GLY A 268 23.20 18.39 0.30
C GLY A 268 23.18 19.15 -1.02
N GLY A 269 22.36 20.20 -1.10
CA GLY A 269 22.29 21.05 -2.29
C GLY A 269 20.95 21.78 -2.40
N THR A 270 20.92 23.00 -1.88
CA THR A 270 19.91 24.00 -2.20
C THR A 270 19.99 24.38 -3.68
N SER A 271 18.97 24.08 -4.46
CA SER A 271 18.66 24.77 -5.71
C SER A 271 17.18 25.15 -5.71
N ASN A 272 16.93 26.40 -5.29
CA ASN A 272 15.65 27.06 -5.52
C ASN A 272 15.54 27.38 -7.01
N VAL A 273 14.73 26.63 -7.74
CA VAL A 273 14.13 27.10 -8.99
C VAL A 273 12.62 26.94 -8.84
N ALA A 274 11.95 28.05 -8.57
CA ALA A 274 10.51 28.14 -8.68
C ALA A 274 10.16 28.07 -10.18
N LYS A 275 9.28 27.13 -10.56
CA LYS A 275 8.55 27.18 -11.83
C LYS A 275 7.06 27.41 -11.55
N PRO A 276 6.33 28.04 -12.49
CA PRO A 276 4.98 28.52 -12.26
C PRO A 276 3.98 27.37 -12.16
N ASN A 277 2.93 27.58 -11.37
CA ASN A 277 1.75 26.73 -11.35
C ASN A 277 1.01 26.79 -12.69
N GLY A 278 0.55 25.63 -13.16
CA GLY A 278 -0.46 25.50 -14.20
C GLY A 278 -0.03 24.59 -15.36
N SER A 279 -0.03 23.27 -15.16
CA SER A 279 -0.42 22.35 -16.24
C SER A 279 -1.43 21.36 -15.68
N VAL A 280 -2.52 21.18 -16.41
CA VAL A 280 -3.52 20.14 -16.14
C VAL A 280 -2.86 18.84 -16.59
N SER A 281 -2.51 17.96 -15.66
CA SER A 281 -2.07 16.60 -15.98
C SER A 281 -3.23 15.86 -16.64
N SER A 282 -3.04 15.42 -17.88
CA SER A 282 -3.95 14.45 -18.50
C SER A 282 -3.70 13.09 -17.85
N ASP A 283 -4.54 12.67 -16.91
CA ASP A 283 -4.52 11.32 -16.30
C ASP A 283 -5.26 10.28 -17.16
N THR A 284 -5.22 10.46 -18.48
CA THR A 284 -5.93 9.61 -19.45
C THR A 284 -5.12 8.36 -19.77
N ILE A 285 -5.74 7.20 -19.61
CA ILE A 285 -5.15 5.91 -20.00
C ILE A 285 -5.41 5.66 -21.49
N ASP A 286 -4.35 5.44 -22.26
CA ASP A 286 -4.42 5.05 -23.67
C ASP A 286 -3.96 3.60 -23.88
N ASP A 287 -4.94 2.69 -23.95
CA ASP A 287 -4.69 1.26 -24.16
C ASP A 287 -4.18 0.90 -25.57
N GLN A 288 -4.06 1.86 -26.48
CA GLN A 288 -3.55 1.64 -27.85
C GLN A 288 -2.04 1.83 -27.99
N GLN A 289 -1.34 2.34 -26.95
CA GLN A 289 0.09 2.64 -27.01
C GLN A 289 0.93 1.78 -26.05
N GLU A 290 2.15 1.42 -26.46
CA GLU A 290 3.11 0.71 -25.58
C GLU A 290 3.82 1.72 -24.66
N ALA A 291 4.15 1.28 -23.44
CA ALA A 291 4.86 2.12 -22.47
C ALA A 291 6.35 2.19 -22.81
N ASP A 292 6.97 3.36 -22.72
CA ASP A 292 8.39 3.64 -22.92
C ASP A 292 9.16 3.45 -21.61
N ILE A 293 10.26 2.71 -21.66
CA ILE A 293 11.14 2.43 -20.52
C ILE A 293 11.83 3.67 -19.94
N ASP A 294 12.05 4.71 -20.74
CA ASP A 294 12.78 5.91 -20.34
C ASP A 294 11.88 6.96 -19.65
N THR A 295 10.56 6.75 -19.69
CA THR A 295 9.60 7.66 -19.05
C THR A 295 9.46 7.42 -17.55
N LYS A 296 9.28 8.49 -16.77
CA LYS A 296 9.10 8.39 -15.31
C LYS A 296 7.72 7.82 -14.98
N PRO A 297 7.62 6.69 -14.23
CA PRO A 297 6.32 6.10 -14.01
C PRO A 297 5.37 7.03 -13.24
N LYS A 298 4.14 7.24 -13.73
CA LYS A 298 3.08 7.97 -13.00
C LYS A 298 2.11 6.99 -12.32
N THR A 299 1.43 7.44 -11.28
CA THR A 299 0.43 6.63 -10.56
C THR A 299 -0.96 7.05 -11.03
N ILE A 300 -1.80 6.09 -11.41
CA ILE A 300 -3.19 6.35 -11.77
C ILE A 300 -4.04 6.27 -10.50
N GLU A 301 -4.81 7.33 -10.23
CA GLU A 301 -5.82 7.31 -9.18
C GLU A 301 -7.03 6.47 -9.60
N VAL A 302 -7.23 5.36 -8.88
CA VAL A 302 -8.37 4.46 -9.02
C VAL A 302 -9.03 4.29 -7.65
N PRO A 303 -10.34 4.00 -7.59
CA PRO A 303 -10.99 3.70 -6.33
C PRO A 303 -10.24 2.59 -5.59
N THR A 304 -9.70 2.91 -4.41
CA THR A 304 -8.88 2.00 -3.62
C THR A 304 -9.74 0.91 -2.98
N THR A 305 -9.19 -0.30 -2.89
CA THR A 305 -9.80 -1.40 -2.14
C THR A 305 -9.06 -1.54 -0.82
N SER A 306 -9.79 -1.50 0.28
CA SER A 306 -9.24 -1.74 1.61
C SER A 306 -8.81 -3.20 1.73
N PHE A 307 -7.64 -3.44 2.29
CA PHE A 307 -7.06 -4.75 2.50
C PHE A 307 -6.35 -4.77 3.84
N SER A 308 -6.65 -5.75 4.69
CA SER A 308 -5.95 -5.88 5.97
C SER A 308 -5.65 -7.32 6.38
N PHE A 309 -4.43 -7.50 6.86
CA PHE A 309 -4.01 -8.70 7.54
C PHE A 309 -4.43 -8.66 9.00
N ALA A 310 -4.87 -9.80 9.52
CA ALA A 310 -5.15 -9.98 10.94
C ALA A 310 -3.89 -9.77 11.79
N THR A 311 -2.74 -10.26 11.27
CA THR A 311 -1.42 -10.10 11.87
C THR A 311 -0.46 -9.57 10.81
N PRO A 312 -0.25 -8.25 10.73
CA PRO A 312 0.69 -7.69 9.77
C PRO A 312 2.13 -7.98 10.14
N ILE A 313 2.99 -8.07 9.11
CA ILE A 313 4.42 -8.36 9.26
C ILE A 313 5.30 -7.15 8.95
N GLU A 314 6.52 -7.14 9.49
CA GLU A 314 7.52 -6.13 9.15
C GLU A 314 8.06 -6.38 7.74
N THR A 315 7.96 -5.38 6.86
CA THR A 315 8.61 -5.43 5.55
C THR A 315 9.51 -4.23 5.35
N ARG A 316 10.62 -4.42 4.65
CA ARG A 316 11.59 -3.34 4.43
C ARG A 316 12.44 -3.57 3.20
N LYS A 317 12.93 -2.51 2.57
CA LYS A 317 13.98 -2.60 1.56
C LYS A 317 15.34 -2.77 2.23
N VAL A 318 16.16 -3.64 1.68
CA VAL A 318 17.56 -3.81 2.06
C VAL A 318 18.48 -3.58 0.86
N VAL A 319 19.64 -2.97 1.11
CA VAL A 319 20.66 -2.68 0.09
C VAL A 319 21.97 -3.31 0.53
N LYS A 320 22.69 -3.94 -0.39
CA LYS A 320 24.07 -4.40 -0.12
C LYS A 320 24.97 -3.16 0.04
N LYS A 321 25.63 -3.03 1.19
CA LYS A 321 26.66 -2.00 1.38
C LYS A 321 27.85 -2.32 0.47
N ARG A 322 28.13 -1.45 -0.52
CA ARG A 322 29.42 -1.50 -1.25
C ARG A 322 30.51 -0.96 -0.31
N VAL A 323 31.55 -1.78 -0.07
CA VAL A 323 32.80 -1.31 0.55
C VAL A 323 33.57 -0.53 -0.52
N PRO A 324 34.01 0.72 -0.27
CA PRO A 324 34.61 1.54 -1.33
C PRO A 324 35.95 0.99 -1.85
N GLY A 325 36.01 0.76 -3.16
CA GLY A 325 37.21 0.68 -4.00
C GLY A 325 37.00 1.58 -5.23
N ALA A 326 38.07 2.23 -5.69
CA ALA A 326 38.08 3.51 -6.39
C ALA A 326 37.52 3.58 -7.84
N GLN A 327 37.05 4.80 -8.16
CA GLN A 327 37.02 5.55 -9.45
C GLN A 327 36.10 5.14 -10.61
N GLY A 328 35.45 6.17 -11.19
CA GLY A 328 34.84 6.19 -12.52
C GLY A 328 33.66 7.15 -12.60
N ALA A 329 33.86 8.33 -13.20
CA ALA A 329 32.84 9.36 -13.38
C ALA A 329 32.20 9.24 -14.77
N GLU A 330 30.89 9.44 -14.88
CA GLU A 330 30.25 9.92 -16.10
C GLU A 330 29.15 10.93 -15.74
N THR A 331 29.12 12.01 -16.50
CA THR A 331 28.13 13.10 -16.42
C THR A 331 27.29 12.96 -17.67
N GLU A 332 25.97 12.84 -17.52
CA GLU A 332 25.03 12.96 -18.63
C GLU A 332 24.00 14.03 -18.27
N ASP A 333 23.91 15.04 -19.13
CA ASP A 333 22.86 16.05 -19.13
C ASP A 333 21.54 15.41 -19.59
N TYR A 334 20.43 15.80 -18.96
CA TYR A 334 19.09 15.34 -19.33
C TYR A 334 18.29 16.49 -19.91
N GLU A 335 17.75 16.29 -21.12
CA GLU A 335 16.81 17.18 -21.78
C GLU A 335 15.46 17.25 -21.04
N GLU A 336 14.74 18.36 -21.26
CA GLU A 336 13.46 18.66 -20.64
C GLU A 336 12.35 17.75 -21.21
N LEU A 337 11.99 16.72 -20.43
CA LEU A 337 10.94 15.75 -20.76
C LEU A 337 9.58 16.44 -20.98
N VAL A 338 8.97 16.16 -22.13
CA VAL A 338 7.60 16.51 -22.51
C VAL A 338 6.60 15.59 -21.77
N GLU A 339 5.44 16.11 -21.38
CA GLU A 339 4.35 15.30 -20.81
C GLU A 339 3.72 14.40 -21.89
N LEU A 340 3.78 13.07 -21.68
CA LEU A 340 3.19 12.03 -22.53
C LEU A 340 2.02 11.33 -21.80
N ASP A 341 1.12 10.72 -22.58
CA ASP A 341 -0.05 9.94 -22.14
C ASP A 341 0.35 8.66 -21.36
N LEU A 342 -0.58 8.05 -20.60
CA LEU A 342 -0.30 6.94 -19.66
C LEU A 342 -0.69 5.55 -20.19
N ALA A 343 0.19 4.56 -20.01
CA ALA A 343 -0.02 3.15 -20.38
C ALA A 343 0.35 2.21 -19.22
N THR A 344 -0.46 1.17 -18.98
CA THR A 344 -0.34 0.26 -17.82
C THR A 344 0.41 -1.05 -18.10
N ASP A 345 1.04 -1.18 -19.28
CA ASP A 345 1.71 -2.42 -19.70
C ASP A 345 3.20 -2.45 -19.30
N GLU A 346 3.90 -3.55 -19.60
CA GLU A 346 5.35 -3.61 -19.52
C GLU A 346 5.97 -2.60 -20.48
N ALA A 347 7.01 -1.91 -20.02
CA ALA A 347 7.68 -0.91 -20.83
C ALA A 347 8.58 -1.60 -21.87
N THR A 348 8.49 -1.15 -23.13
CA THR A 348 9.32 -1.62 -24.25
C THR A 348 10.28 -0.51 -24.68
N ILE A 349 11.37 -0.90 -25.35
CA ILE A 349 12.41 0.03 -25.84
C ILE A 349 11.82 1.00 -26.90
N ASP A 350 10.78 0.58 -27.62
CA ASP A 350 10.13 1.36 -28.68
C ASP A 350 8.77 1.97 -28.24
N GLY A 351 8.47 1.95 -26.93
CA GLY A 351 7.22 2.50 -26.40
C GLY A 351 7.13 4.02 -26.56
N THR A 352 5.91 4.56 -26.60
CA THR A 352 5.67 6.02 -26.79
C THR A 352 4.86 6.66 -25.66
N ALA A 353 4.30 5.85 -24.75
CA ALA A 353 3.50 6.29 -23.61
C ALA A 353 4.24 6.11 -22.29
N CYS A 354 3.83 6.77 -21.22
CA CYS A 354 4.47 6.65 -19.91
C CYS A 354 3.97 5.43 -19.11
N GLN A 355 4.88 4.64 -18.53
CA GLN A 355 4.48 3.50 -17.67
C GLN A 355 3.69 3.99 -16.45
N ALA A 356 2.48 3.49 -16.30
CA ALA A 356 1.58 3.87 -15.22
C ALA A 356 1.26 2.67 -14.34
N ASP A 357 1.27 2.86 -13.02
CA ASP A 357 0.86 1.82 -12.06
C ASP A 357 -0.30 2.30 -11.19
N PHE A 358 -1.08 1.37 -10.67
CA PHE A 358 -2.23 1.68 -9.82
C PHE A 358 -1.79 1.80 -8.37
N SER A 359 -2.28 2.82 -7.67
CA SER A 359 -2.28 2.83 -6.20
C SER A 359 -3.60 2.26 -5.67
N GLY A 360 -3.98 1.05 -6.10
CA GLY A 360 -5.30 0.47 -5.81
C GLY A 360 -5.43 -0.22 -4.45
N LEU A 361 -4.31 -0.38 -3.72
CA LEU A 361 -4.27 -0.99 -2.39
C LEU A 361 -4.29 0.09 -1.31
N ASP A 362 -5.30 0.06 -0.46
CA ASP A 362 -5.29 0.75 0.82
C ASP A 362 -5.07 -0.29 1.92
N ASP A 363 -3.90 -0.29 2.53
CA ASP A 363 -3.55 -1.29 3.52
C ASP A 363 -3.86 -0.79 4.93
N ASP A 364 -5.01 -1.22 5.43
CA ASP A 364 -5.60 -0.81 6.70
C ASP A 364 -5.22 -1.75 7.85
N SER A 365 -4.20 -2.61 7.67
CA SER A 365 -3.72 -3.48 8.75
C SER A 365 -3.24 -2.67 9.95
N ASP A 366 -3.54 -3.13 11.17
CA ASP A 366 -3.06 -2.48 12.40
C ASP A 366 -1.53 -2.65 12.56
N VAL A 367 -0.78 -1.63 12.16
CA VAL A 367 0.69 -1.61 12.20
C VAL A 367 1.27 -1.04 13.47
N LEU A 368 0.45 -0.69 14.47
CA LEU A 368 0.89 0.05 15.64
C LEU A 368 2.06 -0.65 16.33
N GLU A 369 1.94 -1.96 16.56
CA GLU A 369 2.99 -2.73 17.24
C GLU A 369 4.31 -2.76 16.44
N LEU A 370 4.25 -2.92 15.11
CA LEU A 370 5.42 -2.93 14.23
C LEU A 370 6.19 -1.61 14.30
N TYR A 371 5.48 -0.48 14.35
CA TYR A 371 6.11 0.84 14.44
C TYR A 371 6.61 1.15 15.84
N MET A 372 5.93 0.68 16.89
CA MET A 372 6.34 0.86 18.28
C MET A 372 7.72 0.23 18.58
N GLN A 373 8.08 -0.87 17.89
CA GLN A 373 9.40 -1.51 18.00
C GLN A 373 10.55 -0.58 17.56
N ARG A 374 10.26 0.45 16.73
CA ARG A 374 11.28 1.43 16.29
C ARG A 374 11.71 2.40 17.39
N PHE A 375 10.99 2.41 18.51
CA PHE A 375 11.21 3.31 19.64
C PHE A 375 11.69 2.57 20.90
N GLU A 376 12.16 1.32 20.81
CA GLU A 376 12.49 0.45 21.96
C GLU A 376 13.25 1.17 23.10
N ALA A 377 14.38 1.83 22.81
CA ALA A 377 15.17 2.53 23.83
C ALA A 377 14.40 3.68 24.49
N PHE A 378 13.62 4.44 23.72
CA PHE A 378 12.78 5.51 24.22
C PHE A 378 11.57 4.96 25.01
N LYS A 379 10.94 3.88 24.55
CA LYS A 379 9.87 3.20 25.29
C LYS A 379 10.34 2.63 26.62
N LEU A 380 11.58 2.16 26.69
CA LEU A 380 12.18 1.73 27.95
C LEU A 380 12.27 2.90 28.95
N LEU A 381 12.66 4.08 28.49
CA LEU A 381 12.67 5.31 29.30
C LEU A 381 11.24 5.70 29.77
N ILE A 382 10.26 5.66 28.87
CA ILE A 382 8.87 6.00 29.19
C ILE A 382 8.22 4.99 30.14
N LYS A 383 8.55 3.70 30.02
CA LYS A 383 8.14 2.67 30.97
C LYS A 383 8.65 2.98 32.39
N ARG A 384 9.91 3.39 32.53
CA ARG A 384 10.46 3.80 33.83
C ARG A 384 9.84 5.09 34.37
N LEU A 385 9.37 5.95 33.49
CA LEU A 385 8.62 7.14 33.88
C LEU A 385 7.21 6.79 34.38
N SER A 386 6.49 5.88 33.73
CA SER A 386 5.14 5.46 34.15
C SER A 386 5.12 4.65 35.45
N GLU A 387 6.26 4.04 35.83
CA GLU A 387 6.44 3.41 37.14
C GLU A 387 6.52 4.42 38.30
N ARG A 388 6.67 5.74 38.01
CA ARG A 388 6.75 6.77 39.04
C ARG A 388 5.38 7.04 39.67
N PRO A 389 5.31 7.23 41.00
CA PRO A 389 4.06 7.62 41.64
C PRO A 389 3.48 8.89 41.02
N LYS A 390 2.16 8.89 40.83
CA LYS A 390 1.38 10.05 40.35
C LYS A 390 1.84 10.59 38.99
N THR A 391 2.32 9.70 38.14
CA THR A 391 2.66 10.00 36.76
C THR A 391 1.80 9.13 35.85
N ASP A 392 0.93 9.77 35.07
CA ASP A 392 0.14 9.07 34.05
C ASP A 392 0.76 9.31 32.68
N CYS A 393 0.99 8.24 31.92
CA CYS A 393 1.56 8.29 30.57
C CYS A 393 0.57 7.73 29.54
N THR A 394 0.34 8.45 28.44
CA THR A 394 -0.44 7.95 27.30
C THR A 394 0.34 8.11 26.00
N GLU A 395 0.40 7.07 25.18
CA GLU A 395 1.14 7.03 23.91
C GLU A 395 0.21 7.27 22.71
N LYS A 396 0.65 8.08 21.74
CA LYS A 396 -0.03 8.30 20.46
C LYS A 396 1.01 8.27 19.33
N LEU A 397 0.81 7.38 18.35
CA LEU A 397 1.69 7.27 17.20
C LEU A 397 1.17 8.14 16.04
N HIS A 398 2.06 8.90 15.43
CA HIS A 398 1.78 9.75 14.28
C HIS A 398 2.65 9.36 13.09
N PHE A 399 2.14 9.61 11.88
CA PHE A 399 2.92 9.46 10.66
C PHE A 399 3.22 10.84 10.06
N LEU A 400 4.46 11.07 9.66
CA LEU A 400 4.82 12.33 9.02
C LEU A 400 4.13 12.44 7.64
N PRO A 401 3.56 13.60 7.30
CA PRO A 401 2.87 13.79 6.03
C PRO A 401 3.85 14.04 4.88
N ALA A 402 3.43 13.71 3.66
CA ALA A 402 4.15 14.15 2.47
C ALA A 402 4.06 15.68 2.33
N VAL A 403 5.20 16.34 2.14
CA VAL A 403 5.24 17.81 1.98
C VAL A 403 6.04 18.21 0.76
N GLY A 404 5.35 18.78 -0.24
CA GLY A 404 5.95 19.16 -1.51
C GLY A 404 6.67 17.98 -2.16
N ARG A 405 7.92 18.20 -2.59
CA ARG A 405 8.76 17.15 -3.19
C ARG A 405 9.59 16.36 -2.17
N SER A 406 9.45 16.64 -0.87
CA SER A 406 10.23 15.99 0.18
C SER A 406 9.78 14.54 0.39
N ARG A 407 10.76 13.63 0.44
CA ARG A 407 10.54 12.20 0.74
C ARG A 407 10.83 11.84 2.20
N LEU A 408 11.10 12.83 3.05
CA LEU A 408 11.50 12.60 4.45
C LEU A 408 10.38 12.07 5.33
N HIS A 409 9.14 12.10 4.84
CA HIS A 409 7.99 11.40 5.40
C HIS A 409 8.11 9.86 5.30
N ARG A 410 9.16 9.35 4.65
CA ARG A 410 9.52 7.93 4.58
C ARG A 410 10.93 7.70 5.12
N THR A 411 11.17 6.49 5.58
CA THR A 411 12.50 5.97 5.91
C THR A 411 13.18 5.37 4.66
N MET A 412 14.51 5.26 4.69
CA MET A 412 15.33 4.73 3.59
C MET A 412 14.92 3.30 3.19
N ASP A 413 14.43 2.55 4.16
CA ASP A 413 13.90 1.20 4.02
C ASP A 413 12.50 1.15 3.34
N GLY A 414 11.91 2.32 3.03
CA GLY A 414 10.62 2.45 2.35
C GLY A 414 9.39 2.40 3.27
N ASN A 415 9.55 2.40 4.59
CA ASN A 415 8.43 2.52 5.54
C ASN A 415 8.04 3.99 5.76
N ARG A 416 6.83 4.23 6.30
CA ARG A 416 6.44 5.60 6.71
C ARG A 416 7.35 6.04 7.85
N ARG A 417 7.71 7.31 7.90
CA ARG A 417 8.42 7.85 9.06
C ARG A 417 7.40 8.22 10.11
N SER A 418 7.56 7.67 11.31
CA SER A 418 6.65 7.90 12.42
C SER A 418 7.23 8.88 13.44
N LEU A 419 6.35 9.44 14.26
CA LEU A 419 6.66 10.21 15.45
C LEU A 419 5.84 9.60 16.61
N LEU A 420 6.50 9.29 17.72
CA LEU A 420 5.83 8.86 18.93
C LEU A 420 5.62 10.07 19.86
N GLU A 421 4.36 10.34 20.17
CA GLU A 421 3.92 11.29 21.18
C GLU A 421 3.65 10.54 22.48
N VAL A 422 4.18 11.04 23.59
CA VAL A 422 3.86 10.59 24.94
C VAL A 422 3.36 11.77 25.74
N ARG A 423 2.09 11.73 26.14
CA ARG A 423 1.53 12.71 27.08
C ARG A 423 1.80 12.23 28.49
N VAL A 424 2.35 13.10 29.29
CA VAL A 424 2.69 12.83 30.69
C VAL A 424 1.93 13.82 31.55
N LYS A 425 1.13 13.31 32.49
CA LYS A 425 0.46 14.12 33.50
C LYS A 425 1.09 13.83 34.85
N THR A 426 1.56 14.88 35.51
CA THR A 426 2.01 14.87 36.90
C THR A 426 0.99 15.59 37.77
N ASP A 427 1.20 15.61 39.09
CA ASP A 427 0.37 16.38 40.04
C ASP A 427 0.25 17.87 39.69
N THR A 428 1.30 18.44 39.10
CA THR A 428 1.46 19.89 38.95
C THR A 428 1.48 20.37 37.52
N SER A 429 1.69 19.49 36.54
CA SER A 429 1.93 19.88 35.15
C SER A 429 1.58 18.77 34.17
N GLN A 430 1.38 19.15 32.91
CA GLN A 430 1.21 18.21 31.81
C GLN A 430 2.29 18.49 30.76
N PHE A 431 2.78 17.43 30.14
CA PHE A 431 3.85 17.48 29.16
C PHE A 431 3.51 16.63 27.96
N VAL A 432 4.02 17.05 26.81
CA VAL A 432 4.08 16.25 25.59
C VAL A 432 5.54 16.00 25.26
N ILE A 433 5.91 14.73 25.18
CA ILE A 433 7.24 14.24 24.83
C ILE A 433 7.17 13.64 23.43
N LEU A 434 8.07 14.06 22.54
CA LEU A 434 8.04 13.70 21.13
C LEU A 434 9.38 13.10 20.70
N GLU A 435 9.29 11.95 20.05
CA GLU A 435 10.42 11.21 19.50
C GLU A 435 10.17 10.91 18.02
N ILE A 436 11.09 11.29 17.13
CA ILE A 436 10.99 11.01 15.69
C ILE A 436 11.69 9.69 15.40
N ASP A 437 11.08 8.83 14.58
CA ASP A 437 11.76 7.67 14.01
C ASP A 437 12.94 8.13 13.14
N THR A 438 14.16 7.93 13.67
CA THR A 438 15.43 8.20 12.98
C THR A 438 16.25 6.94 12.74
N THR A 439 15.61 5.76 12.70
CA THR A 439 16.29 4.46 12.55
C THR A 439 17.21 4.38 11.33
N ASP A 440 16.88 5.08 10.26
CA ASP A 440 17.65 5.19 9.01
C ASP A 440 18.55 6.43 8.92
N ASN A 441 18.52 7.30 9.94
CA ASN A 441 19.21 8.58 9.90
C ASN A 441 20.44 8.57 10.81
N SER A 442 21.58 8.86 10.21
CA SER A 442 22.88 8.97 10.89
C SER A 442 23.02 10.13 11.88
N LYS A 443 22.11 11.11 11.87
CA LYS A 443 22.13 12.23 12.83
C LYS A 443 20.94 12.07 13.78
N PRO A 444 21.19 11.72 15.05
CA PRO A 444 20.12 11.69 16.05
C PRO A 444 19.60 13.11 16.27
N ILE A 445 18.27 13.22 16.35
CA ILE A 445 17.57 14.44 16.75
C ILE A 445 17.25 14.25 18.22
N SER A 446 17.44 15.26 19.07
CA SER A 446 17.07 15.18 20.49
C SER A 446 15.58 14.88 20.68
N THR A 447 15.20 14.24 21.78
CA THR A 447 13.79 14.16 22.21
C THR A 447 13.29 15.56 22.53
N LEU A 448 12.11 15.94 22.04
CA LEU A 448 11.47 17.23 22.35
C LEU A 448 10.48 17.06 23.49
N ILE A 449 10.49 17.98 24.44
CA ILE A 449 9.56 17.98 25.58
C ILE A 449 8.92 19.37 25.61
N ILE A 450 7.60 19.41 25.62
CA ILE A 450 6.82 20.64 25.68
C ILE A 450 5.94 20.55 26.93
N LYS A 451 6.02 21.52 27.82
CA LYS A 451 5.01 21.67 28.87
C LYS A 451 3.74 22.18 28.19
N ILE A 452 2.58 21.59 28.46
CA ILE A 452 1.34 21.97 27.77
C ILE A 452 0.26 22.30 28.81
N ASN A 453 -0.37 23.47 28.64
CA ASN A 453 -1.51 23.88 29.44
C ASN A 453 -2.86 23.56 28.76
N ASP A 454 -2.86 23.45 27.44
CA ASP A 454 -4.05 23.21 26.62
C ASP A 454 -3.76 22.10 25.59
N LEU A 455 -4.22 20.88 25.90
CA LEU A 455 -4.04 19.71 25.04
C LEU A 455 -4.94 19.76 23.80
N ASP A 456 -6.10 20.42 23.88
CA ASP A 456 -7.01 20.53 22.73
C ASP A 456 -6.38 21.45 21.68
N TYR A 457 -5.81 22.57 22.12
CA TYR A 457 -5.03 23.45 21.24
C TYR A 457 -3.81 22.73 20.62
N TRP A 458 -3.15 21.84 21.37
CA TRP A 458 -2.06 21.03 20.82
C TRP A 458 -2.56 20.06 19.75
N ASP A 459 -3.65 19.34 20.01
CA ASP A 459 -4.26 18.41 19.06
C ASP A 459 -4.67 19.13 17.75
N ASP A 460 -5.27 20.31 17.86
CA ASP A 460 -5.67 21.14 16.71
C ASP A 460 -4.49 21.59 15.82
N HIS A 461 -3.27 21.61 16.36
CA HIS A 461 -2.06 22.06 15.64
C HIS A 461 -1.12 20.92 15.25
N MET A 462 -1.48 19.66 15.53
CA MET A 462 -0.58 18.53 15.34
C MET A 462 -0.20 18.32 13.86
N ASP A 463 -1.16 18.45 12.93
CA ASP A 463 -0.90 18.29 11.49
C ASP A 463 0.06 19.37 10.94
N GLU A 464 -0.08 20.61 11.43
CA GLU A 464 0.82 21.71 11.10
C GLU A 464 2.23 21.41 11.65
N PHE A 465 2.31 20.93 12.89
CA PHE A 465 3.56 20.56 13.55
C PHE A 465 4.30 19.47 12.76
N LEU A 466 3.61 18.37 12.41
CA LEU A 466 4.18 17.26 11.64
C LEU A 466 4.68 17.73 10.27
N SER A 467 3.91 18.58 9.60
CA SER A 467 4.29 19.21 8.33
C SER A 467 5.55 20.06 8.46
N LEU A 468 5.69 20.83 9.54
CA LEU A 468 6.87 21.64 9.82
C LEU A 468 8.12 20.80 10.08
N VAL A 469 8.00 19.67 10.76
CA VAL A 469 9.12 18.72 10.97
C VAL A 469 9.67 18.26 9.62
N VAL A 470 8.80 17.91 8.66
CA VAL A 470 9.20 17.49 7.30
C VAL A 470 9.79 18.67 6.51
N LYS A 471 9.17 19.85 6.54
CA LYS A 471 9.68 21.08 5.87
C LYS A 471 11.05 21.50 6.37
N ARG A 472 11.37 21.20 7.63
CA ARG A 472 12.65 21.51 8.27
C ARG A 472 13.66 20.37 8.17
N SER A 473 13.39 19.42 7.29
CA SER A 473 14.25 18.27 7.01
C SER A 473 14.54 17.43 8.24
N LEU A 474 13.47 16.99 8.93
CA LEU A 474 13.53 16.23 10.18
C LEU A 474 14.26 17.01 11.27
N ARG A 475 13.76 18.20 11.57
CA ARG A 475 14.20 19.00 12.71
C ARG A 475 12.99 19.56 13.40
N TRP A 476 13.10 19.76 14.71
CA TRP A 476 12.04 20.43 15.46
C TRP A 476 11.71 21.81 14.88
N PRO A 477 10.43 22.22 14.94
CA PRO A 477 10.02 23.58 14.62
C PRO A 477 10.86 24.61 15.38
N LYS A 478 10.97 25.83 14.83
CA LYS A 478 11.76 26.89 15.47
C LYS A 478 11.15 27.25 16.83
N ALA A 479 11.98 27.71 17.76
CA ALA A 479 11.50 28.20 19.07
C ALA A 479 10.40 29.26 18.95
N SER A 480 10.44 30.12 17.92
CA SER A 480 9.38 31.10 17.65
C SER A 480 8.01 30.48 17.38
N TYR A 481 7.98 29.28 16.78
CA TYR A 481 6.76 28.51 16.59
C TYR A 481 6.34 27.81 17.88
N LEU A 482 7.29 27.16 18.57
CA LEU A 482 6.98 26.35 19.76
C LEU A 482 6.52 27.17 20.97
N LYS A 483 6.93 28.45 21.06
CA LYS A 483 6.50 29.40 22.11
C LYS A 483 4.98 29.59 22.21
N LYS A 484 4.21 29.21 21.19
CA LYS A 484 2.74 29.29 21.23
C LYS A 484 2.10 28.23 22.13
N PHE A 485 2.84 27.17 22.47
CA PHE A 485 2.36 26.08 23.32
C PHE A 485 2.68 26.35 24.80
N ASP A 486 3.96 26.36 25.17
CA ASP A 486 4.47 26.85 26.47
C ASP A 486 6.02 26.73 26.49
N ASP A 487 6.62 26.49 27.67
CA ASP A 487 8.00 26.06 27.91
C ASP A 487 8.40 24.81 27.11
N VAL A 488 9.58 24.91 26.48
CA VAL A 488 10.13 23.88 25.59
C VAL A 488 11.51 23.45 26.08
N TYR A 489 11.72 22.15 26.13
CA TYR A 489 12.98 21.51 26.50
C TYR A 489 13.39 20.50 25.44
N THR A 490 14.70 20.21 25.38
CA THR A 490 15.22 19.15 24.51
C THR A 490 16.16 18.26 25.28
N LEU A 491 16.05 16.96 25.06
CA LEU A 491 16.85 15.95 25.74
C LEU A 491 17.71 15.20 24.72
N ASN A 492 19.03 15.40 24.79
CA ASN A 492 19.97 14.68 23.92
C ASN A 492 20.03 13.20 24.30
N HIS A 493 20.02 12.33 23.30
CA HIS A 493 20.17 10.89 23.48
C HIS A 493 21.53 10.48 24.03
N PRO A 494 21.60 9.33 24.72
CA PRO A 494 22.85 8.65 24.98
C PRO A 494 23.63 8.32 23.70
N LYS A 495 24.95 8.14 23.80
CA LYS A 495 25.81 7.87 22.63
C LYS A 495 25.58 6.48 22.01
N SER A 496 25.17 5.49 22.80
CA SER A 496 25.04 4.08 22.39
C SER A 496 23.62 3.54 22.56
N MET A 497 22.64 4.09 21.82
CA MET A 497 21.22 3.73 22.01
C MET A 497 20.86 2.27 21.71
N LEU A 498 21.62 1.57 20.86
CA LEU A 498 21.28 0.21 20.40
C LEU A 498 21.64 -0.90 21.42
N GLU A 499 22.50 -0.62 22.40
CA GLU A 499 22.95 -1.57 23.43
C GLU A 499 22.46 -1.16 24.83
N LEU A 500 21.48 -0.26 24.86
CA LEU A 500 21.13 0.47 26.06
C LEU A 500 20.21 -0.38 26.95
N THR A 501 20.73 -0.79 28.11
CA THR A 501 19.99 -1.56 29.11
C THR A 501 19.61 -0.68 30.30
N GLU A 502 18.59 -1.10 31.06
CA GLU A 502 18.10 -0.38 32.24
C GLU A 502 19.19 -0.16 33.31
N SER A 503 20.16 -1.08 33.40
CA SER A 503 21.27 -1.00 34.34
C SER A 503 22.44 -0.14 33.87
N SER A 504 22.41 0.37 32.63
CA SER A 504 23.51 1.15 32.10
C SER A 504 23.55 2.57 32.70
N ASP A 505 24.74 3.05 33.05
CA ASP A 505 24.94 4.42 33.57
C ASP A 505 24.39 5.49 32.62
N ASP A 506 24.52 5.26 31.32
CA ASP A 506 24.04 6.15 30.27
C ASP A 506 22.50 6.24 30.28
N PHE A 507 21.79 5.13 30.50
CA PHE A 507 20.33 5.12 30.67
C PHE A 507 19.92 5.85 31.94
N ILE A 508 20.56 5.55 33.08
CA ILE A 508 20.24 6.17 34.37
C ILE A 508 20.42 7.70 34.30
N ARG A 509 21.49 8.18 33.64
CA ARG A 509 21.71 9.61 33.40
C ARG A 509 20.68 10.21 32.46
N TRP A 510 20.20 9.45 31.48
CA TRP A 510 19.14 9.90 30.57
C TRP A 510 17.82 10.07 31.32
N GLN A 511 17.46 9.09 32.14
CA GLN A 511 16.29 9.13 33.02
C GLN A 511 16.34 10.31 33.98
N LYS A 512 17.44 10.48 34.72
CA LYS A 512 17.60 11.61 35.66
C LYS A 512 17.41 12.97 35.00
N ARG A 513 17.92 13.15 33.78
CA ARG A 513 17.74 14.40 33.02
C ARG A 513 16.27 14.60 32.63
N LEU A 514 15.56 13.55 32.25
CA LEU A 514 14.13 13.63 31.98
C LEU A 514 13.37 14.02 33.26
N ASP A 515 13.63 13.35 34.38
CA ASP A 515 12.96 13.63 35.66
C ASP A 515 13.18 15.08 36.10
N THR A 516 14.39 15.61 35.90
CA THR A 516 14.72 17.00 36.21
C THR A 516 13.87 17.97 35.41
N VAL A 517 13.66 17.70 34.12
CA VAL A 517 12.81 18.53 33.24
C VAL A 517 11.34 18.45 33.67
N LEU A 518 10.87 17.28 34.08
CA LEU A 518 9.48 17.06 34.49
C LEU A 518 9.19 17.51 35.93
N GLY A 519 10.20 17.95 36.69
CA GLY A 519 10.06 18.32 38.10
C GLY A 519 9.83 17.12 39.02
N LEU A 520 10.32 15.94 38.62
CA LEU A 520 10.19 14.66 39.33
C LEU A 520 11.50 14.21 40.02
N ALA A 521 12.56 15.02 39.95
CA ALA A 521 13.81 14.73 40.63
C ALA A 521 13.64 14.86 42.15
N GLU A 522 14.04 13.82 42.90
CA GLU A 522 14.16 13.87 44.37
C GLU A 522 15.32 14.76 44.83
#